data_AF-A0A0C3QDY4-F1
#
_entry.id   AF-A0A0C3QDY4-F1
#
_cell.length_a   1.000
_cell.length_b   1.000
_cell.length_c   1.000
_cell.angle_alpha   90.00
_cell.angle_beta   90.00
_cell.angle_gamma   90.00
#
_symmetry.space_group_name_H-M   'P 1'
#
loop_
_entity.id
_entity.type
_entity.pdbx_description
1 polymer ?
#
loop_
_entity_poly.entity_id
_entity_poly.type
_entity_poly.pdbx_seq_one_letter_code
_entity_poly.pdbx_strand_id
1 'polypeptide(L)'
;MAASLFSEALANKNTDVHALISGPVAYFFEPLFNWCLVGIVRGLADEALRKGHRAGLHLRVIQAIVTDASCPQVVWRICGRSILRMLDSKSVRVALELVPHDDVKAMVYGAIGITEPSETPSTSSNSGMASTLLQLCAKTYATRVPPSIAAFQFYPPQNKLEAVHSALLSCAKSSDLARTSRQLAIALFWLAQTSRSPPLIPYFINSYLPTNILPSIERALPTEQTNLANVTALLVGYTLLTSFRSERAVIDVKRVEGRSSFSMDVSHDDEHERRERELLKEAAASCPSVLLATQLAKRLKTYAAVGKPTGALIHKRLLAVPQFASNFPGFASA
;
A
#
# COMPACT_ATOMS: atom_id res chain seq x y z
N MET A 1 8.45 14.38 -14.20
CA MET A 1 8.13 15.03 -15.48
C MET A 1 7.03 16.07 -15.36
N ALA A 2 5.86 15.81 -14.79
CA ALA A 2 4.84 16.86 -14.64
C ALA A 2 5.34 18.04 -13.78
N ALA A 3 5.94 17.77 -12.62
CA ALA A 3 6.50 18.82 -11.75
C ALA A 3 7.55 19.71 -12.44
N SER A 4 8.32 19.18 -13.41
CA SER A 4 9.29 20.00 -14.15
C SER A 4 8.61 20.94 -15.15
N LEU A 5 7.52 20.52 -15.79
CA LEU A 5 6.72 21.39 -16.67
C LEU A 5 6.06 22.51 -15.88
N PHE A 6 5.54 22.23 -14.68
CA PHE A 6 5.04 23.27 -13.78
C PHE A 6 6.16 24.22 -13.35
N SER A 7 7.33 23.71 -12.95
CA SER A 7 8.46 24.58 -12.60
C SER A 7 8.91 25.47 -13.76
N GLU A 8 8.84 24.99 -15.00
CA GLU A 8 9.18 25.75 -16.20
C GLU A 8 8.11 26.80 -16.54
N ALA A 9 6.83 26.44 -16.48
CA ALA A 9 5.73 27.40 -16.61
C ALA A 9 5.84 28.51 -15.57
N LEU A 10 6.09 28.15 -14.30
CA LEU A 10 6.23 29.10 -13.19
C LEU A 10 7.55 29.87 -13.20
N ALA A 11 8.51 29.54 -14.06
CA ALA A 11 9.66 30.39 -14.32
C ALA A 11 9.27 31.67 -15.07
N ASN A 12 8.16 31.63 -15.82
CA ASN A 12 7.58 32.80 -16.46
C ASN A 12 6.77 33.62 -15.44
N LYS A 13 7.27 34.82 -15.09
CA LYS A 13 6.66 35.70 -14.08
C LYS A 13 5.25 36.19 -14.43
N ASN A 14 4.86 36.09 -15.70
CA ASN A 14 3.55 36.52 -16.20
C ASN A 14 2.51 35.40 -16.21
N THR A 15 2.78 34.29 -15.52
CA THR A 15 1.84 33.16 -15.47
C THR A 15 0.61 33.51 -14.65
N ASP A 16 -0.56 33.51 -15.30
CA ASP A 16 -1.84 33.60 -14.63
C ASP A 16 -2.16 32.26 -13.93
N VAL A 17 -2.23 32.31 -12.60
CA VAL A 17 -2.53 31.14 -11.76
C VAL A 17 -3.92 30.60 -12.09
N HIS A 18 -4.91 31.45 -12.33
CA HIS A 18 -6.27 31.00 -12.60
C HIS A 18 -6.34 30.24 -13.93
N ALA A 19 -5.71 30.76 -14.98
CA ALA A 19 -5.60 30.08 -16.27
C ALA A 19 -4.85 28.73 -16.16
N LEU A 20 -3.82 28.67 -15.32
CA LEU A 20 -3.09 27.43 -15.06
C LEU A 20 -3.97 26.37 -14.37
N ILE A 21 -4.76 26.77 -13.38
CA ILE A 21 -5.64 25.87 -12.63
C ILE A 21 -6.79 25.37 -13.50
N SER A 22 -7.49 26.30 -14.15
CA SER A 22 -8.66 26.00 -14.98
C SER A 22 -8.34 25.27 -16.28
N GLY A 23 -7.12 25.39 -16.79
CA GLY A 23 -6.69 24.69 -18.00
C GLY A 23 -5.87 23.42 -17.68
N PRO A 24 -4.52 23.49 -17.72
CA PRO A 24 -3.68 22.30 -17.60
C PRO A 24 -3.86 21.49 -16.31
N VAL A 25 -4.16 22.15 -15.18
CA VAL A 25 -4.30 21.43 -13.91
C VAL A 25 -5.66 20.74 -13.79
N ALA A 26 -6.72 21.29 -14.41
CA ALA A 26 -8.09 20.76 -14.37
C ALA A 26 -8.15 19.26 -14.70
N TYR A 27 -7.36 18.82 -15.69
CA TYR A 27 -7.26 17.41 -16.09
C TYR A 27 -6.78 16.47 -14.98
N PHE A 28 -6.02 16.96 -14.00
CA PHE A 28 -5.49 16.15 -12.90
C PHE A 28 -6.44 16.03 -11.70
N PHE A 29 -7.56 16.75 -11.70
CA PHE A 29 -8.63 16.57 -10.70
C PHE A 29 -9.53 15.36 -11.00
N GLU A 30 -9.42 14.79 -12.20
CA GLU A 30 -10.14 13.57 -12.58
C GLU A 30 -9.64 12.34 -11.77
N PRO A 31 -10.54 11.42 -11.35
CA PRO A 31 -10.20 10.31 -10.44
C PRO A 31 -8.98 9.48 -10.84
N LEU A 32 -8.77 9.29 -12.14
CA LEU A 32 -7.66 8.51 -12.68
C LEU A 32 -6.30 9.20 -12.50
N PHE A 33 -6.28 10.54 -12.48
CA PHE A 33 -5.08 11.36 -12.49
C PHE A 33 -4.76 12.04 -11.15
N ASN A 34 -5.58 11.82 -10.12
CA ASN A 34 -5.35 12.30 -8.76
C ASN A 34 -3.94 11.99 -8.23
N TRP A 35 -3.35 10.86 -8.62
CA TRP A 35 -1.99 10.49 -8.24
C TRP A 35 -0.91 11.34 -8.93
N CYS A 36 -1.16 11.83 -10.13
CA CYS A 36 -0.28 12.79 -10.79
C CYS A 36 -0.33 14.14 -10.07
N LEU A 37 -1.51 14.56 -9.61
CA LEU A 37 -1.69 15.77 -8.82
C LEU A 37 -0.89 15.73 -7.51
N VAL A 38 -0.85 14.57 -6.84
CA VAL A 38 0.04 14.35 -5.67
C VAL A 38 1.50 14.66 -6.01
N GLY A 39 1.98 14.17 -7.17
CA GLY A 39 3.35 14.43 -7.64
C GLY A 39 3.61 15.90 -7.94
N ILE A 40 2.64 16.59 -8.54
CA ILE A 40 2.72 18.02 -8.85
C ILE A 40 2.79 18.85 -7.57
N VAL A 41 1.82 18.68 -6.66
CA VAL A 41 1.75 19.45 -5.41
C VAL A 41 2.98 19.20 -4.54
N ARG A 42 3.46 17.94 -4.45
CA ARG A 42 4.69 17.63 -3.72
C ARG A 42 5.92 18.29 -4.35
N GLY A 43 6.05 18.21 -5.68
CA GLY A 43 7.14 18.86 -6.40
C GLY A 43 7.15 20.37 -6.23
N LEU A 44 5.98 21.02 -6.29
CA LEU A 44 5.82 22.45 -6.04
C LEU A 44 6.22 22.82 -4.60
N ALA A 45 5.82 22.02 -3.61
CA ALA A 45 6.18 22.27 -2.21
C ALA A 45 7.70 22.14 -1.98
N ASP A 46 8.34 21.14 -2.59
CA ASP A 46 9.80 20.96 -2.51
C ASP A 46 10.56 22.07 -3.27
N GLU A 47 10.04 22.55 -4.41
CA GLU A 47 10.60 23.71 -5.13
C GLU A 47 10.42 25.01 -4.33
N ALA A 48 9.27 25.21 -3.69
CA ALA A 48 9.03 26.36 -2.82
C ALA A 48 10.02 26.40 -1.65
N LEU A 49 10.28 25.26 -1.01
CA LEU A 49 11.31 25.12 0.01
C LEU A 49 12.71 25.48 -0.51
N ARG A 50 13.07 25.05 -1.73
CA ARG A 50 14.36 25.40 -2.35
C ARG A 50 14.47 26.89 -2.70
N LYS A 51 13.39 27.51 -3.21
CA LYS A 51 13.37 28.91 -3.63
C LYS A 51 13.21 29.89 -2.45
N GLY A 52 12.71 29.44 -1.30
CA GLY A 52 12.54 30.25 -0.10
C GLY A 52 11.68 31.48 -0.35
N HIS A 53 12.22 32.68 -0.07
CA HIS A 53 11.55 33.97 -0.25
C HIS A 53 11.07 34.24 -1.69
N ARG A 54 11.60 33.56 -2.71
CA ARG A 54 11.16 33.68 -4.11
C ARG A 54 10.03 32.72 -4.50
N ALA A 55 9.48 31.97 -3.53
CA ALA A 55 8.49 30.95 -3.78
C ALA A 55 7.05 31.47 -3.98
N GLY A 56 6.81 32.79 -3.93
CA GLY A 56 5.45 33.37 -3.92
C GLY A 56 4.49 32.80 -4.97
N LEU A 57 4.94 32.63 -6.21
CA LEU A 57 4.10 32.04 -7.27
C LEU A 57 3.79 30.55 -7.04
N HIS A 58 4.74 29.78 -6.49
CA HIS A 58 4.54 28.36 -6.19
C HIS A 58 3.53 28.21 -5.06
N LEU A 59 3.61 29.08 -4.04
CA LEU A 59 2.67 29.13 -2.93
C LEU A 59 1.25 29.45 -3.41
N ARG A 60 1.08 30.44 -4.30
CA ARG A 60 -0.22 30.76 -4.88
C ARG A 60 -0.82 29.61 -5.67
N VAL A 61 -0.02 28.90 -6.47
CA VAL A 61 -0.49 27.72 -7.21
C VAL A 61 -0.86 26.59 -6.25
N ILE A 62 -0.01 26.27 -5.27
CA ILE A 62 -0.32 25.26 -4.26
C ILE A 62 -1.63 25.62 -3.58
N GLN A 63 -1.76 26.85 -3.06
CA GLN A 63 -2.97 27.32 -2.42
C GLN A 63 -4.17 27.15 -3.35
N ALA A 64 -4.12 27.62 -4.59
CA ALA A 64 -5.24 27.52 -5.52
C ALA A 64 -5.67 26.06 -5.79
N ILE A 65 -4.72 25.14 -6.00
CA ILE A 65 -5.02 23.70 -6.18
C ILE A 65 -5.69 23.13 -4.93
N VAL A 66 -5.15 23.50 -3.79
CA VAL A 66 -5.48 22.96 -2.48
C VAL A 66 -6.85 23.51 -2.07
N THR A 67 -7.08 24.82 -2.06
CA THR A 67 -8.37 25.44 -1.72
C THR A 67 -9.51 25.15 -2.71
N ASP A 68 -9.23 24.61 -3.90
CA ASP A 68 -10.28 24.25 -4.85
C ASP A 68 -11.21 23.17 -4.28
N ALA A 69 -12.53 23.37 -4.38
CA ALA A 69 -13.53 22.42 -3.88
C ALA A 69 -13.42 21.04 -4.56
N SER A 70 -12.86 20.99 -5.75
CA SER A 70 -12.65 19.77 -6.54
C SER A 70 -11.38 19.01 -6.12
N CYS A 71 -10.55 19.59 -5.24
CA CYS A 71 -9.28 19.01 -4.83
C CYS A 71 -9.47 17.65 -4.13
N PRO A 72 -8.98 16.54 -4.70
CA PRO A 72 -9.21 15.22 -4.16
C PRO A 72 -8.61 15.06 -2.76
N GLN A 73 -9.38 14.48 -1.82
CA GLN A 73 -8.93 14.26 -0.44
C GLN A 73 -7.58 13.52 -0.32
N VAL A 74 -7.24 12.69 -1.31
CA VAL A 74 -5.96 11.96 -1.37
C VAL A 74 -4.75 12.91 -1.50
N VAL A 75 -4.89 14.02 -2.21
CA VAL A 75 -3.82 15.02 -2.40
C VAL A 75 -3.48 15.66 -1.06
N TRP A 76 -4.49 16.14 -0.34
CA TRP A 76 -4.35 16.70 1.00
C TRP A 76 -3.66 15.75 1.97
N ARG A 77 -4.08 14.50 1.97
CA ARG A 77 -3.59 13.49 2.90
C ARG A 77 -2.13 13.12 2.65
N ILE A 78 -1.74 12.99 1.38
CA ILE A 78 -0.39 12.55 1.01
C ILE A 78 0.58 13.74 1.00
N CYS A 79 0.18 14.86 0.40
CA CYS A 79 1.02 16.05 0.30
C CYS A 79 0.99 16.91 1.56
N GLY A 80 0.02 16.71 2.44
CA GLY A 80 -0.22 17.57 3.60
C GLY A 80 1.01 17.76 4.49
N ARG A 81 1.78 16.70 4.76
CA ARG A 81 3.05 16.83 5.52
C ARG A 81 4.08 17.70 4.80
N SER A 82 4.23 17.55 3.48
CA SER A 82 5.13 18.40 2.69
C SER A 82 4.67 19.86 2.68
N ILE A 83 3.36 20.09 2.58
CA ILE A 83 2.75 21.42 2.62
C ILE A 83 2.96 22.05 4.00
N LEU A 84 2.66 21.35 5.10
CA LEU A 84 2.88 21.85 6.46
C LEU A 84 4.35 22.19 6.71
N ARG A 85 5.27 21.29 6.33
CA ARG A 85 6.72 21.54 6.41
C ARG A 85 7.14 22.78 5.63
N MET A 86 6.57 22.99 4.46
CA MET A 86 6.80 24.19 3.66
C MET A 86 6.28 25.44 4.36
N LEU A 87 5.06 25.40 4.90
CA LEU A 87 4.43 26.51 5.62
C LEU A 87 5.15 26.87 6.92
N ASP A 88 5.78 25.90 7.59
CA ASP A 88 6.53 26.13 8.82
C ASP A 88 7.97 26.60 8.57
N SER A 89 8.47 26.49 7.34
CA SER A 89 9.84 26.88 6.99
C SER A 89 10.06 28.40 7.11
N LYS A 90 11.06 28.79 7.91
CA LYS A 90 11.46 30.21 8.10
C LYS A 90 11.77 30.92 6.78
N SER A 91 12.39 30.22 5.82
CA SER A 91 12.77 30.81 4.52
C SER A 91 11.57 31.11 3.63
N VAL A 92 10.45 30.42 3.82
CA VAL A 92 9.23 30.54 3.02
C VAL A 92 8.25 31.51 3.67
N ARG A 93 8.32 31.72 4.99
CA ARG A 93 7.44 32.64 5.74
C ARG A 93 7.39 34.05 5.18
N VAL A 94 8.52 34.61 4.75
CA VAL A 94 8.57 35.94 4.11
C VAL A 94 7.73 35.98 2.83
N ALA A 95 7.70 34.90 2.05
CA ALA A 95 6.85 34.81 0.87
C ALA A 95 5.38 34.54 1.22
N LEU A 96 5.11 33.93 2.37
CA LEU A 96 3.77 33.65 2.90
C LEU A 96 3.11 34.89 3.52
N GLU A 97 3.87 35.89 3.99
CA GLU A 97 3.29 37.16 4.45
C GLU A 97 2.49 37.87 3.34
N LEU A 98 2.82 37.58 2.08
CA LEU A 98 2.14 38.11 0.90
C LEU A 98 0.93 37.26 0.46
N VAL A 99 0.65 36.15 1.12
CA VAL A 99 -0.33 35.14 0.70
C VAL A 99 -1.08 34.59 1.92
N PRO A 100 -2.40 34.84 2.08
CA PRO A 100 -3.20 34.27 3.16
C PRO A 100 -3.09 32.74 3.16
N HIS A 101 -2.71 32.11 4.27
CA HIS A 101 -2.41 30.67 4.28
C HIS A 101 -2.99 29.89 5.47
N ASP A 102 -3.74 30.55 6.36
CA ASP A 102 -4.36 29.91 7.52
C ASP A 102 -5.37 28.83 7.10
N ASP A 103 -6.16 29.11 6.05
CA ASP A 103 -7.13 28.17 5.49
C ASP A 103 -6.47 26.88 4.99
N VAL A 104 -5.27 27.01 4.40
CA VAL A 104 -4.51 25.85 3.90
C VAL A 104 -4.08 24.95 5.06
N LYS A 105 -3.59 25.53 6.17
CA LYS A 105 -3.23 24.74 7.35
C LYS A 105 -4.43 24.01 7.92
N ALA A 106 -5.55 24.72 8.09
CA ALA A 106 -6.78 24.13 8.64
C ALA A 106 -7.30 22.96 7.80
N MET A 107 -7.35 23.13 6.47
CA MET A 107 -7.79 22.05 5.57
C MET A 107 -6.83 20.85 5.57
N VAL A 108 -5.51 21.09 5.60
CA VAL A 108 -4.53 20.00 5.69
C VAL A 108 -4.67 19.24 7.01
N TYR A 109 -4.80 19.92 8.14
CA TYR A 109 -5.01 19.29 9.44
C TYR A 109 -6.29 18.45 9.47
N GLY A 110 -7.40 19.01 8.99
CA GLY A 110 -8.68 18.29 8.89
C GLY A 110 -8.59 17.06 7.97
N ALA A 111 -7.88 17.17 6.84
CA ALA A 111 -7.75 16.06 5.91
C ALA A 111 -6.87 14.91 6.42
N ILE A 112 -5.82 15.22 7.19
CA ILE A 112 -4.94 14.22 7.84
C ILE A 112 -5.61 13.64 9.10
N GLY A 113 -6.63 14.31 9.65
CA GLY A 113 -7.31 13.91 10.88
C GLY A 113 -6.49 14.23 12.13
N ILE A 114 -5.67 15.28 12.08
CA ILE A 114 -4.93 15.80 13.23
C ILE A 114 -5.71 17.01 13.72
N THR A 115 -6.34 16.89 14.88
CA THR A 115 -7.21 17.93 15.44
C THR A 115 -6.45 19.05 16.14
N GLU A 116 -5.17 18.86 16.48
CA GLU A 116 -4.32 19.87 17.11
C GLU A 116 -2.83 19.68 16.76
N PRO A 117 -2.00 20.73 16.79
CA PRO A 117 -0.56 20.63 16.62
C PRO A 117 0.08 20.02 17.88
N SER A 118 -0.14 18.72 18.08
CA SER A 118 0.70 17.93 18.98
C SER A 118 2.11 17.94 18.39
N GLU A 119 3.08 18.27 19.23
CA GLU A 119 4.51 18.39 18.92
C GLU A 119 4.95 17.35 17.89
N THR A 120 5.54 17.86 16.80
CA THR A 120 5.97 17.12 15.62
C THR A 120 6.60 15.77 15.97
N PRO A 121 6.05 14.62 15.52
CA PRO A 121 6.81 13.38 15.52
C PRO A 121 8.00 13.60 14.58
N SER A 122 9.18 13.65 15.18
CA SER A 122 10.46 13.79 14.50
C SER A 122 10.57 12.76 13.39
N THR A 123 11.17 13.19 12.28
CA THR A 123 11.42 12.42 11.08
C THR A 123 12.24 11.17 11.41
N SER A 124 11.59 10.10 11.86
CA SER A 124 12.27 8.83 12.02
C SER A 124 12.49 8.27 10.62
N SER A 125 13.75 8.10 10.25
CA SER A 125 14.31 7.06 9.38
C SER A 125 13.30 5.93 9.06
N ASN A 126 13.34 5.37 7.84
CA ASN A 126 12.59 4.16 7.48
C ASN A 126 12.72 3.02 8.52
N SER A 127 13.81 2.99 9.32
CA SER A 127 13.96 2.08 10.46
C SER A 127 12.88 2.24 11.54
N GLY A 128 12.40 3.47 11.78
CA GLY A 128 11.31 3.76 12.72
C GLY A 128 9.96 3.22 12.24
N MET A 129 9.75 3.14 10.92
CA MET A 129 8.51 2.56 10.40
C MET A 129 8.49 1.04 10.53
N ALA A 130 9.61 0.37 10.30
CA ALA A 130 9.73 -1.07 10.49
C ALA A 130 9.54 -1.45 11.97
N SER A 131 10.15 -0.71 12.90
CA SER A 131 9.95 -0.94 14.33
C SER A 131 8.50 -0.65 14.74
N THR A 132 7.89 0.41 14.21
CA THR A 132 6.47 0.71 14.44
C THR A 132 5.58 -0.42 13.92
N LEU A 133 5.82 -0.96 12.72
CA LEU A 133 5.08 -2.11 12.20
C LEU A 133 5.20 -3.33 13.10
N LEU A 134 6.42 -3.64 13.57
CA LEU A 134 6.65 -4.77 14.46
C LEU A 134 5.95 -4.58 15.81
N GLN A 135 5.99 -3.38 16.40
CA GLN A 135 5.26 -3.06 17.63
C GLN A 135 3.74 -3.13 17.45
N LEU A 136 3.25 -2.64 16.30
CA LEU A 136 1.84 -2.67 15.94
C LEU A 136 1.35 -4.12 15.78
N CYS A 137 2.14 -4.97 15.12
CA CYS A 137 1.94 -6.40 14.99
C CYS A 137 1.88 -7.11 16.35
N ALA A 138 2.84 -6.82 17.22
CA ALA A 138 2.92 -7.38 18.56
C ALA A 138 1.69 -6.99 19.41
N LYS A 139 1.29 -5.71 19.37
CA LYS A 139 0.09 -5.20 20.06
C LYS A 139 -1.19 -5.87 19.55
N THR A 140 -1.38 -5.92 18.23
CA THR A 140 -2.56 -6.56 17.59
C THR A 140 -2.74 -8.00 18.05
N TYR A 141 -1.65 -8.75 18.13
CA TYR A 141 -1.71 -10.14 18.57
C TYR A 141 -2.05 -10.26 20.05
N ALA A 142 -1.45 -9.42 20.89
CA ALA A 142 -1.68 -9.42 22.33
C ALA A 142 -3.13 -9.03 22.67
N THR A 143 -3.69 -8.03 21.98
CA THR A 143 -5.02 -7.49 22.29
C THR A 143 -6.14 -8.09 21.43
N ARG A 144 -5.80 -8.79 20.34
CA ARG A 144 -6.74 -9.20 19.26
C ARG A 144 -7.52 -8.03 18.64
N VAL A 145 -7.11 -6.78 18.91
CA VAL A 145 -7.72 -5.59 18.34
C VAL A 145 -6.96 -5.24 17.05
N PRO A 146 -7.66 -5.05 15.91
CA PRO A 146 -7.03 -4.59 14.68
C PRO A 146 -6.28 -3.29 14.95
N PRO A 147 -5.03 -3.17 14.48
CA PRO A 147 -4.28 -1.98 14.76
C PRO A 147 -4.82 -0.81 13.96
N SER A 148 -4.70 0.40 14.50
CA SER A 148 -4.96 1.60 13.72
C SER A 148 -3.91 1.73 12.61
N ILE A 149 -4.28 1.27 11.41
CA ILE A 149 -3.50 1.41 10.19
C ILE A 149 -3.51 2.83 9.62
N ALA A 150 -4.21 3.76 10.28
CA ALA A 150 -4.30 5.17 9.88
C ALA A 150 -2.90 5.80 9.70
N ALA A 151 -1.97 5.47 10.58
CA ALA A 151 -0.58 5.92 10.48
C ALA A 151 0.09 5.51 9.17
N PHE A 152 -0.30 4.37 8.59
CA PHE A 152 0.29 3.83 7.37
C PHE A 152 -0.46 4.21 6.10
N GLN A 153 -1.72 4.67 6.18
CA GLN A 153 -2.55 4.95 5.00
C GLN A 153 -1.86 5.86 3.97
N PHE A 154 -1.04 6.79 4.45
CA PHE A 154 -0.42 7.85 3.63
C PHE A 154 1.00 7.55 3.15
N TYR A 155 1.55 6.39 3.50
CA TYR A 155 2.86 6.01 3.01
C TYR A 155 2.79 5.48 1.58
N PRO A 156 3.76 5.82 0.72
CA PRO A 156 3.88 5.21 -0.60
C PRO A 156 3.93 3.68 -0.48
N PRO A 157 3.36 2.95 -1.43
CA PRO A 157 3.35 1.49 -1.41
C PRO A 157 4.75 0.89 -1.31
N GLN A 158 5.75 1.52 -1.94
CA GLN A 158 7.15 1.13 -1.84
C GLN A 158 7.68 1.22 -0.40
N ASN A 159 7.51 2.36 0.27
CA ASN A 159 7.95 2.53 1.65
C ASN A 159 7.27 1.52 2.58
N LYS A 160 5.97 1.26 2.40
CA LYS A 160 5.25 0.23 3.17
C LYS A 160 5.92 -1.14 3.01
N LEU A 161 6.22 -1.54 1.78
CA LEU A 161 6.86 -2.82 1.50
C LEU A 161 8.32 -2.86 1.97
N GLU A 162 9.06 -1.75 1.90
CA GLU A 162 10.41 -1.64 2.48
C GLU A 162 10.41 -1.82 3.99
N ALA A 163 9.42 -1.28 4.69
CA ALA A 163 9.32 -1.50 6.13
C ALA A 163 8.90 -2.93 6.46
N VAL A 164 8.03 -3.56 5.66
CA VAL A 164 7.72 -4.99 5.78
C VAL A 164 8.96 -5.85 5.51
N HIS A 165 9.75 -5.50 4.50
CA HIS A 165 11.00 -6.21 4.18
C HIS A 165 12.04 -6.03 5.29
N SER A 166 12.21 -4.80 5.79
CA SER A 166 13.09 -4.52 6.93
C SER A 166 12.67 -5.30 8.17
N ALA A 167 11.36 -5.35 8.45
CA ALA A 167 10.83 -6.15 9.52
C ALA A 167 11.07 -7.66 9.29
N LEU A 168 10.90 -8.15 8.06
CA LEU A 168 11.20 -9.54 7.69
C LEU A 168 12.67 -9.91 7.93
N LEU A 169 13.60 -9.03 7.57
CA LEU A 169 15.03 -9.20 7.83
C LEU A 169 15.31 -9.27 9.34
N SER A 170 14.65 -8.44 10.16
CA SER A 170 14.74 -8.53 11.62
C SER A 170 14.16 -9.85 12.15
N CYS A 171 13.06 -10.34 11.57
CA CYS A 171 12.41 -11.58 12.00
C CYS A 171 13.21 -12.83 11.68
N ALA A 172 13.95 -12.85 10.56
CA ALA A 172 14.80 -13.97 10.19
C ALA A 172 15.94 -14.24 11.19
N LYS A 173 16.24 -13.26 12.06
CA LYS A 173 17.20 -13.36 13.16
C LYS A 173 16.57 -13.82 14.48
N SER A 174 15.24 -13.82 14.57
CA SER A 174 14.49 -14.27 15.76
C SER A 174 14.35 -15.79 15.75
N SER A 175 14.22 -16.40 16.93
CA SER A 175 13.93 -17.83 17.08
C SER A 175 12.46 -18.20 16.75
N ASP A 176 11.53 -17.25 16.77
CA ASP A 176 10.09 -17.48 16.54
C ASP A 176 9.65 -17.01 15.13
N LEU A 177 10.16 -17.69 14.10
CA LEU A 177 9.91 -17.34 12.70
C LEU A 177 8.43 -17.46 12.32
N ALA A 178 7.75 -18.52 12.80
CA ALA A 178 6.39 -18.83 12.39
C ALA A 178 5.38 -17.81 12.92
N ARG A 179 5.51 -17.41 14.19
CA ARG A 179 4.63 -16.41 14.79
C ARG A 179 4.83 -15.04 14.13
N THR A 180 6.08 -14.64 13.96
CA THR A 180 6.38 -13.28 13.48
C THR A 180 6.06 -13.12 11.99
N SER A 181 6.29 -14.15 11.17
CA SER A 181 5.86 -14.15 9.76
C SER A 181 4.34 -14.07 9.59
N ARG A 182 3.57 -14.78 10.43
CA ARG A 182 2.11 -14.68 10.45
C ARG A 182 1.64 -13.27 10.82
N GLN A 183 2.26 -12.66 11.83
CA GLN A 183 1.93 -11.30 12.25
C GLN A 183 2.20 -10.28 11.14
N LEU A 184 3.36 -10.38 10.47
CA LEU A 184 3.69 -9.55 9.33
C LEU A 184 2.74 -9.76 8.14
N ALA A 185 2.31 -11.00 7.88
CA ALA A 185 1.35 -11.30 6.83
C ALA A 185 0.00 -10.64 7.10
N ILE A 186 -0.48 -10.74 8.35
CA ILE A 186 -1.71 -10.07 8.77
C ILE A 186 -1.56 -8.55 8.61
N ALA A 187 -0.47 -7.95 9.07
CA ALA A 187 -0.24 -6.53 8.90
C ALA A 187 -0.16 -6.11 7.43
N LEU A 188 0.58 -6.82 6.58
CA LEU A 188 0.65 -6.57 5.15
C LEU A 188 -0.73 -6.63 4.50
N PHE A 189 -1.53 -7.63 4.89
CA PHE A 189 -2.90 -7.79 4.44
C PHE A 189 -3.79 -6.59 4.86
N TRP A 190 -3.75 -6.17 6.12
CA TRP A 190 -4.49 -4.99 6.59
C TRP A 190 -4.05 -3.71 5.88
N LEU A 191 -2.74 -3.54 5.65
CA LEU A 191 -2.22 -2.41 4.89
C LEU A 191 -2.74 -2.41 3.44
N ALA A 192 -2.96 -3.59 2.86
CA ALA A 192 -3.46 -3.74 1.49
C ALA A 192 -4.95 -3.46 1.34
N GLN A 193 -5.73 -3.58 2.42
CA GLN A 193 -7.19 -3.41 2.40
C GLN A 193 -7.67 -1.96 2.51
N THR A 194 -6.77 -0.98 2.65
CA THR A 194 -7.22 0.42 2.74
C THR A 194 -7.76 0.86 1.37
N SER A 195 -9.06 1.20 1.32
CA SER A 195 -9.80 1.58 0.09
C SER A 195 -9.21 2.75 -0.70
N ARG A 196 -8.19 3.40 -0.14
CA ARG A 196 -7.52 4.59 -0.67
C ARG A 196 -6.09 4.33 -1.10
N SER A 197 -5.61 3.09 -1.02
CA SER A 197 -4.27 2.71 -1.47
C SER A 197 -4.35 1.70 -2.61
N PRO A 198 -3.42 1.75 -3.59
CA PRO A 198 -3.35 0.74 -4.63
C PRO A 198 -3.17 -0.66 -4.02
N PRO A 199 -3.69 -1.72 -4.68
CA PRO A 199 -3.69 -3.05 -4.12
C PRO A 199 -2.25 -3.54 -3.89
N LEU A 200 -1.83 -3.56 -2.62
CA LEU A 200 -0.44 -3.84 -2.25
C LEU A 200 -0.04 -5.28 -2.52
N ILE A 201 -0.97 -6.25 -2.42
CA ILE A 201 -0.68 -7.67 -2.58
C ILE A 201 -0.25 -8.00 -4.02
N PRO A 202 -1.00 -7.60 -5.08
CA PRO A 202 -0.53 -7.74 -6.45
C PRO A 202 0.83 -7.09 -6.69
N TYR A 203 1.04 -5.86 -6.22
CA TYR A 203 2.33 -5.17 -6.40
C TYR A 203 3.47 -5.88 -5.66
N PHE A 204 3.21 -6.38 -4.45
CA PHE A 204 4.14 -7.16 -3.67
C PHE A 204 4.57 -8.42 -4.40
N ILE A 205 3.61 -9.22 -4.88
CA ILE A 205 3.87 -10.50 -5.55
C ILE A 205 4.52 -10.29 -6.92
N ASN A 206 3.99 -9.35 -7.72
CA ASN A 206 4.38 -9.20 -9.12
C ASN A 206 5.58 -8.28 -9.35
N SER A 207 5.90 -7.40 -8.42
CA SER A 207 6.98 -6.42 -8.62
C SER A 207 7.99 -6.49 -7.50
N TYR A 208 7.56 -6.33 -6.26
CA TYR A 208 8.49 -6.14 -5.14
C TYR A 208 9.26 -7.41 -4.75
N LEU A 209 8.57 -8.54 -4.60
CA LEU A 209 9.16 -9.83 -4.25
C LEU A 209 10.30 -10.23 -5.21
N PRO A 210 10.11 -10.26 -6.55
CA PRO A 210 11.17 -10.66 -7.46
C PRO A 210 12.31 -9.64 -7.59
N THR A 211 12.04 -8.34 -7.43
CA THR A 211 13.07 -7.29 -7.63
C THR A 211 13.89 -6.99 -6.39
N ASN A 212 13.29 -7.06 -5.20
CA ASN A 212 13.92 -6.63 -3.95
C ASN A 212 14.20 -7.81 -3.01
N ILE A 213 13.22 -8.69 -2.80
CA ILE A 213 13.34 -9.74 -1.79
C ILE A 213 14.20 -10.91 -2.28
N LEU A 214 13.91 -11.49 -3.45
CA LEU A 214 14.65 -12.65 -3.95
C LEU A 214 16.16 -12.36 -4.11
N PRO A 215 16.59 -11.22 -4.69
CA PRO A 215 18.02 -10.89 -4.75
C PRO A 215 18.63 -10.62 -3.38
N SER A 216 17.87 -10.10 -2.41
CA SER A 216 18.35 -9.92 -1.05
C SER A 216 18.60 -11.25 -0.34
N ILE A 217 17.75 -12.26 -0.59
CA ILE A 217 17.93 -13.61 -0.04
C ILE A 217 19.20 -14.26 -0.62
N GLU A 218 19.46 -14.09 -1.91
CA GLU A 218 20.65 -14.64 -2.57
C GLU A 218 21.97 -14.03 -2.10
N ARG A 219 21.96 -12.76 -1.71
CA ARG A 219 23.16 -12.10 -1.19
C ARG A 219 23.44 -12.44 0.28
N ALA A 220 22.49 -13.09 0.96
CA ALA A 220 22.64 -13.45 2.37
C ALA A 220 23.57 -14.68 2.53
N LEU A 221 24.13 -14.84 3.72
CA LEU A 221 24.94 -16.02 4.07
C LEU A 221 24.07 -17.30 3.98
N PRO A 222 24.63 -18.49 3.67
CA PRO A 222 23.83 -19.70 3.42
C PRO A 222 22.81 -20.05 4.53
N THR A 223 23.20 -19.86 5.80
CA THR A 223 22.34 -20.07 6.97
C THR A 223 21.20 -19.05 7.01
N GLU A 224 21.50 -17.77 6.73
CA GLU A 224 20.53 -16.68 6.68
C GLU A 224 19.61 -16.78 5.46
N GLN A 225 20.14 -17.23 4.33
CA GLN A 225 19.41 -17.48 3.09
C GLN A 225 18.27 -18.46 3.33
N THR A 226 18.55 -19.55 4.06
CA THR A 226 17.53 -20.55 4.41
C THR A 226 16.45 -19.96 5.31
N ASN A 227 16.85 -19.19 6.34
CA ASN A 227 15.90 -18.55 7.26
C ASN A 227 15.04 -17.52 6.53
N LEU A 228 15.64 -16.66 5.70
CA LEU A 228 14.91 -15.65 4.93
C LEU A 228 13.97 -16.27 3.91
N ALA A 229 14.39 -17.34 3.23
CA ALA A 229 13.52 -18.09 2.32
C ALA A 229 12.31 -18.68 3.08
N ASN A 230 12.53 -19.23 4.28
CA ASN A 230 11.46 -19.75 5.12
C ASN A 230 10.48 -18.64 5.57
N VAL A 231 10.98 -17.52 6.11
CA VAL A 231 10.13 -16.39 6.53
C VAL A 231 9.37 -15.82 5.34
N THR A 232 10.01 -15.69 4.18
CA THR A 232 9.37 -15.19 2.95
C THR A 232 8.27 -16.13 2.46
N ALA A 233 8.53 -17.44 2.43
CA ALA A 233 7.52 -18.43 2.07
C ALA A 233 6.31 -18.37 3.03
N LEU A 234 6.54 -18.26 4.33
CA LEU A 234 5.46 -18.13 5.31
C LEU A 234 4.69 -16.82 5.15
N LEU A 235 5.38 -15.68 4.98
CA LEU A 235 4.76 -14.38 4.74
C LEU A 235 3.82 -14.42 3.53
N VAL A 236 4.34 -14.91 2.40
CA VAL A 236 3.60 -15.01 1.14
C VAL A 236 2.41 -15.97 1.28
N GLY A 237 2.65 -17.15 1.86
CA GLY A 237 1.62 -18.16 2.08
C GLY A 237 0.48 -17.65 2.95
N TYR A 238 0.79 -17.02 4.08
CA TYR A 238 -0.22 -16.43 4.95
C TYR A 238 -0.96 -15.26 4.30
N THR A 239 -0.27 -14.39 3.55
CA THR A 239 -0.90 -13.24 2.88
C THR A 239 -1.90 -13.68 1.81
N LEU A 240 -1.54 -14.69 1.01
CA LEU A 240 -2.44 -15.27 0.01
C LEU A 240 -3.61 -15.98 0.67
N LEU A 241 -3.36 -16.74 1.74
CA LEU A 241 -4.41 -17.45 2.48
C LEU A 241 -5.40 -16.47 3.14
N THR A 242 -4.92 -15.36 3.71
CA THR A 242 -5.80 -14.32 4.26
C THR A 242 -6.60 -13.62 3.18
N SER A 243 -6.00 -13.33 2.01
CA SER A 243 -6.72 -12.77 0.86
C SER A 243 -7.82 -13.71 0.39
N PHE A 244 -7.49 -14.98 0.15
CA PHE A 244 -8.44 -15.99 -0.27
C PHE A 244 -9.61 -16.15 0.71
N ARG A 245 -9.34 -16.17 2.02
CA ARG A 245 -10.39 -16.25 3.05
C ARG A 245 -11.31 -15.02 3.05
N SER A 246 -10.77 -13.83 2.86
CA SER A 246 -11.57 -12.61 2.79
C SER A 246 -12.43 -12.54 1.53
N GLU A 247 -11.89 -12.96 0.40
CA GLU A 247 -12.63 -13.05 -0.87
C GLU A 247 -13.79 -14.04 -0.74
N ARG A 248 -13.55 -15.21 -0.13
CA ARG A 248 -14.61 -16.18 0.17
C ARG A 248 -15.68 -15.62 1.10
N ALA A 249 -15.29 -14.98 2.20
CA ALA A 249 -16.25 -14.40 3.13
C ALA A 249 -17.18 -13.37 2.44
N VAL A 250 -16.66 -12.55 1.52
CA VAL A 250 -17.47 -11.60 0.75
C VAL A 250 -18.43 -12.32 -0.21
N ILE A 251 -17.98 -13.40 -0.86
CA ILE A 251 -18.83 -14.20 -1.75
C ILE A 251 -19.95 -14.88 -0.95
N ASP A 252 -19.64 -15.44 0.22
CA ASP A 252 -20.60 -16.13 1.07
C ASP A 252 -21.68 -15.17 1.61
N VAL A 253 -21.30 -13.95 2.02
CA VAL A 253 -22.26 -12.91 2.44
C VAL A 253 -23.24 -12.58 1.30
N LYS A 254 -22.73 -12.36 0.08
CA LYS A 254 -23.59 -12.08 -1.09
C LYS A 254 -24.56 -13.23 -1.41
N ARG A 255 -24.15 -14.48 -1.18
CA ARG A 255 -25.02 -15.65 -1.37
C ARG A 255 -26.12 -15.73 -0.33
N VAL A 256 -25.83 -15.39 0.92
CA VAL A 256 -26.84 -15.35 2.00
C VAL A 256 -27.85 -14.24 1.74
N GLU A 257 -27.40 -13.05 1.34
CA GLU A 257 -28.29 -11.94 0.95
C GLU A 257 -29.17 -12.30 -0.25
N GLY A 258 -28.62 -13.02 -1.24
CA GLY A 258 -29.37 -13.50 -2.40
C GLY A 258 -30.33 -14.68 -2.12
N ARG A 259 -30.07 -15.49 -1.08
CA ARG A 259 -30.96 -16.59 -0.66
C ARG A 259 -32.09 -16.11 0.26
N SER A 260 -31.92 -14.99 0.97
CA SER A 260 -32.95 -14.39 1.83
C SER A 260 -34.21 -13.94 1.09
N SER A 261 -34.21 -13.96 -0.25
CA SER A 261 -35.37 -13.64 -1.10
C SER A 261 -36.11 -14.86 -1.65
N PHE A 262 -35.74 -16.09 -1.30
CA PHE A 262 -36.39 -17.30 -1.82
C PHE A 262 -36.85 -18.21 -0.68
N SER A 263 -38.18 -18.34 -0.50
CA SER A 263 -38.77 -19.26 0.48
C SER A 263 -39.04 -20.65 -0.08
N MET A 264 -38.71 -21.64 0.75
CA MET A 264 -39.41 -22.88 1.07
C MET A 264 -39.63 -23.97 0.00
N ASP A 265 -39.27 -25.18 0.47
CA ASP A 265 -39.52 -26.54 -0.04
C ASP A 265 -38.72 -27.02 -1.26
N VAL A 266 -37.75 -27.92 -1.00
CA VAL A 266 -37.80 -29.35 -1.38
C VAL A 266 -36.46 -30.02 -0.99
N SER A 267 -36.56 -31.20 -0.39
CA SER A 267 -35.45 -32.09 -0.03
C SER A 267 -34.70 -32.59 -1.27
N HIS A 268 -33.47 -32.12 -1.47
CA HIS A 268 -32.53 -32.58 -2.50
C HIS A 268 -31.08 -32.38 -2.03
N ASP A 269 -30.79 -32.76 -0.77
CA ASP A 269 -29.57 -32.36 -0.05
C ASP A 269 -28.26 -32.77 -0.75
N ASP A 270 -28.16 -33.96 -1.34
CA ASP A 270 -26.90 -34.41 -1.95
C ASP A 270 -26.58 -33.72 -3.29
N GLU A 271 -27.60 -33.42 -4.10
CA GLU A 271 -27.41 -32.73 -5.38
C GLU A 271 -27.19 -31.23 -5.17
N HIS A 272 -27.84 -30.66 -4.15
CA HIS A 272 -27.58 -29.30 -3.69
C HIS A 272 -26.16 -29.16 -3.15
N GLU A 273 -25.67 -30.08 -2.31
CA GLU A 273 -24.30 -30.03 -1.79
C GLU A 273 -23.26 -30.20 -2.91
N ARG A 274 -23.54 -31.05 -3.91
CA ARG A 274 -22.66 -31.23 -5.08
C ARG A 274 -22.62 -29.98 -5.97
N ARG A 275 -23.77 -29.37 -6.26
CA ARG A 275 -23.84 -28.09 -6.99
C ARG A 275 -23.19 -26.96 -6.21
N GLU A 276 -23.37 -26.91 -4.89
CA GLU A 276 -22.73 -25.91 -4.02
C GLU A 276 -21.21 -26.08 -4.03
N ARG A 277 -20.70 -27.31 -4.01
CA ARG A 277 -19.26 -27.60 -4.18
C ARG A 277 -18.74 -27.19 -5.56
N GLU A 278 -19.50 -27.38 -6.65
CA GLU A 278 -19.09 -26.95 -8.00
C GLU A 278 -19.11 -25.42 -8.14
N LEU A 279 -20.15 -24.75 -7.63
CA LEU A 279 -20.22 -23.29 -7.57
C LEU A 279 -19.14 -22.69 -6.66
N LEU A 280 -18.72 -23.40 -5.61
CA LEU A 280 -17.56 -23.00 -4.78
C LEU A 280 -16.23 -23.20 -5.50
N LYS A 281 -16.11 -24.19 -6.38
CA LYS A 281 -14.93 -24.38 -7.24
C LYS A 281 -14.85 -23.30 -8.33
N GLU A 282 -15.97 -22.97 -8.96
CA GLU A 282 -16.05 -21.93 -9.99
C GLU A 282 -15.84 -20.53 -9.39
N ALA A 283 -16.45 -20.25 -8.22
CA ALA A 283 -16.18 -19.02 -7.49
C ALA A 283 -14.72 -18.94 -7.01
N ALA A 284 -14.12 -20.05 -6.55
CA ALA A 284 -12.70 -20.09 -6.23
C ALA A 284 -11.80 -19.88 -7.46
N ALA A 285 -12.22 -20.32 -8.65
CA ALA A 285 -11.52 -20.02 -9.90
C ALA A 285 -11.61 -18.53 -10.27
N SER A 286 -12.66 -17.83 -9.82
CA SER A 286 -12.82 -16.38 -9.99
C SER A 286 -12.07 -15.53 -8.95
N CYS A 287 -11.52 -16.15 -7.90
CA CYS A 287 -10.82 -15.44 -6.83
C CYS A 287 -9.48 -14.85 -7.33
N PRO A 288 -9.27 -13.52 -7.25
CA PRO A 288 -8.01 -12.89 -7.61
C PRO A 288 -6.80 -13.49 -6.88
N SER A 289 -6.98 -13.95 -5.64
CA SER A 289 -5.92 -14.62 -4.86
C SER A 289 -5.42 -15.92 -5.49
N VAL A 290 -6.28 -16.70 -6.16
CA VAL A 290 -5.90 -17.94 -6.85
C VAL A 290 -5.09 -17.62 -8.10
N LEU A 291 -5.50 -16.61 -8.87
CA LEU A 291 -4.72 -16.12 -10.02
C LEU A 291 -3.35 -15.61 -9.59
N LEU A 292 -3.28 -14.83 -8.50
CA LEU A 292 -2.02 -14.34 -7.94
C LEU A 292 -1.11 -15.48 -7.48
N ALA A 293 -1.65 -16.53 -6.89
CA ALA A 293 -0.88 -17.72 -6.51
C ALA A 293 -0.27 -18.41 -7.74
N THR A 294 -1.06 -18.62 -8.81
CA THR A 294 -0.56 -19.23 -10.05
C THR A 294 0.52 -18.36 -10.73
N GLN A 295 0.32 -17.03 -10.75
CA GLN A 295 1.33 -16.09 -11.27
C GLN A 295 2.63 -16.15 -10.46
N LEU A 296 2.52 -16.24 -9.13
CA LEU A 296 3.67 -16.40 -8.25
C LEU A 296 4.42 -17.71 -8.54
N ALA A 297 3.72 -18.84 -8.67
CA ALA A 297 4.34 -20.12 -8.97
C ALA A 297 5.16 -20.06 -10.27
N LYS A 298 4.55 -19.54 -11.35
CA LYS A 298 5.24 -19.34 -12.64
C LYS A 298 6.50 -18.50 -12.48
N ARG A 299 6.44 -17.40 -11.72
CA ARG A 299 7.60 -16.53 -11.47
C ARG A 299 8.69 -17.21 -10.66
N LEU A 300 8.35 -17.93 -9.60
CA LEU A 300 9.35 -18.67 -8.80
C LEU A 300 10.05 -19.74 -9.65
N LYS A 301 9.32 -20.39 -10.55
CA LYS A 301 9.87 -21.36 -11.51
C LYS A 301 10.78 -20.70 -12.55
N THR A 302 10.35 -19.58 -13.15
CA THR A 302 11.20 -18.79 -14.06
C THR A 302 12.46 -18.33 -13.36
N TYR A 303 12.34 -17.85 -12.12
CA TYR A 303 13.48 -17.42 -11.32
C TYR A 303 14.45 -18.58 -11.04
N ALA A 304 13.93 -19.76 -10.70
CA ALA A 304 14.72 -20.97 -10.52
C ALA A 304 15.44 -21.43 -11.80
N ALA A 305 14.79 -21.30 -12.95
CA ALA A 305 15.37 -21.66 -14.25
C ALA A 305 16.59 -20.80 -14.64
N VAL A 306 16.75 -19.61 -14.07
CA VAL A 306 17.93 -18.74 -14.26
C VAL A 306 19.10 -19.16 -13.34
N GLY A 307 19.09 -20.40 -12.82
CA GLY A 307 20.15 -20.95 -11.97
C GLY A 307 20.12 -20.45 -10.52
N LYS A 308 18.99 -19.87 -10.08
CA LYS A 308 18.84 -19.28 -8.75
C LYS A 308 17.99 -20.17 -7.84
N PRO A 309 18.58 -20.95 -6.91
CA PRO A 309 17.88 -22.00 -6.16
C PRO A 309 16.82 -21.47 -5.18
N THR A 310 16.89 -20.18 -4.81
CA THR A 310 15.97 -19.54 -3.87
C THR A 310 14.51 -19.64 -4.33
N GLY A 311 14.23 -19.50 -5.63
CA GLY A 311 12.87 -19.59 -6.16
C GLY A 311 12.27 -20.98 -5.94
N ALA A 312 13.04 -22.04 -6.22
CA ALA A 312 12.64 -23.42 -6.01
C ALA A 312 12.46 -23.76 -4.52
N LEU A 313 13.33 -23.21 -3.66
CA LEU A 313 13.21 -23.39 -2.21
C LEU A 313 11.91 -22.80 -1.67
N ILE A 314 11.57 -21.55 -2.04
CA ILE A 314 10.33 -20.90 -1.61
C ILE A 314 9.10 -21.66 -2.15
N HIS A 315 9.13 -22.09 -3.41
CA HIS A 315 8.05 -22.88 -4.02
C HIS A 315 7.82 -24.20 -3.26
N LYS A 316 8.88 -24.97 -2.99
CA LYS A 316 8.82 -26.20 -2.20
C LYS A 316 8.27 -25.96 -0.79
N ARG A 317 8.67 -24.86 -0.14
CA ARG A 317 8.19 -24.51 1.21
C ARG A 317 6.71 -24.13 1.23
N LEU A 318 6.23 -23.43 0.22
CA LEU A 318 4.81 -23.10 0.09
C LEU A 318 3.95 -24.37 -0.08
N LEU A 319 4.40 -25.32 -0.91
CA LEU A 319 3.72 -26.60 -1.07
C LEU A 319 3.74 -27.48 0.20
N ALA A 320 4.75 -27.32 1.05
CA ALA A 320 4.83 -28.05 2.31
C ALA A 320 3.80 -27.57 3.35
N VAL A 321 3.13 -26.44 3.14
CA VAL A 321 2.06 -25.95 4.03
C VAL A 321 0.72 -26.58 3.57
N PRO A 322 0.12 -27.52 4.34
CA PRO A 322 -1.05 -28.28 3.87
C PRO A 322 -2.26 -27.39 3.55
N GLN A 323 -2.46 -26.34 4.34
CA GLN A 323 -3.53 -25.35 4.10
C GLN A 323 -3.30 -24.56 2.82
N PHE A 324 -2.05 -24.33 2.41
CA PHE A 324 -1.76 -23.61 1.17
C PHE A 324 -1.99 -24.54 -0.03
N ALA A 325 -1.41 -25.74 -0.02
CA ALA A 325 -1.55 -26.70 -1.11
C ALA A 325 -3.02 -27.08 -1.41
N SER A 326 -3.84 -27.25 -0.36
CA SER A 326 -5.27 -27.54 -0.52
C SER A 326 -6.09 -26.39 -1.10
N ASN A 327 -5.75 -25.13 -0.79
CA ASN A 327 -6.49 -23.96 -1.27
C ASN A 327 -5.99 -23.45 -2.63
N PHE A 328 -4.77 -23.81 -3.05
CA PHE A 328 -4.15 -23.35 -4.30
C PHE A 328 -3.62 -24.53 -5.15
N PRO A 329 -4.47 -25.45 -5.63
CA PRO A 329 -4.02 -26.62 -6.39
C PRO A 329 -3.27 -26.25 -7.67
N GLY A 330 -3.64 -25.15 -8.33
CA GLY A 330 -2.95 -24.62 -9.51
C GLY A 330 -1.51 -24.16 -9.27
N PHE A 331 -1.14 -23.92 -8.00
CA PHE A 331 0.23 -23.56 -7.62
C PHE A 331 1.21 -24.72 -7.80
N ALA A 332 0.75 -25.96 -7.58
CA ALA A 332 1.58 -27.16 -7.72
C ALA A 332 1.81 -27.53 -9.20
N SER A 333 0.83 -27.27 -10.06
CA SER A 333 0.88 -27.58 -11.49
C SER A 333 1.66 -26.55 -12.33
N ALA A 334 1.83 -25.32 -11.84
CA ALA A 334 2.49 -24.22 -12.54
C ALA A 334 4.02 -24.30 -12.43
#